data_AF-A0AAT9HZP7-F1
#
_entry.id   AF-A0AAT9HZP7-F1
#
_cell.length_a   1.000
_cell.length_b   1.000
_cell.length_c   1.000
_cell.angle_alpha   90.00
_cell.angle_beta   90.00
_cell.angle_gamma   90.00
#
_symmetry.space_group_name_H-M   'P 1'
#
loop_
_entity.id
_entity.type
_entity.pdbx_description
1 polymer ?
#
loop_
_entity_poly.entity_id
_entity_poly.type
_entity_poly.pdbx_seq_one_letter_code
_entity_poly.pdbx_strand_id
1 'polypeptide(L)'
;MTEGTTTSAAAEGADTLTRLEQEGEIAADYLEGLLDIADLDGDIDMDVEADRASVSIISDAGGRDLQKLVGRDGEVLEALQELTRLAVHRETGDRSRLMLDIAGYRAKKRTELSELGAKAAAEAKSSGQAVKLDAMTPFERKVVHDAVKAAGLRSESEGEDRSASSSCFPPDRLLVSSAPSVAQTGPNFQPDSSVVLVSAPDVGTVRKDGSP
;
A
#
# COMPACT_ATOMS: atom_id res chain seq x y z
N MET A 1 -6.83 43.29 28.29
CA MET A 1 -7.49 43.24 26.97
C MET A 1 -6.70 42.26 26.13
N THR A 2 -7.20 41.04 25.99
CA THR A 2 -6.57 39.97 25.19
C THR A 2 -7.60 39.52 24.17
N GLU A 3 -7.69 40.25 23.07
CA GLU A 3 -8.45 39.87 21.88
C GLU A 3 -7.52 40.11 20.69
N GLY A 4 -7.20 39.06 19.93
CA GLY A 4 -6.32 39.24 18.77
C GLY A 4 -5.82 37.99 18.04
N THR A 5 -6.06 36.77 18.51
CA THR A 5 -5.44 35.57 17.87
C THR A 5 -6.38 34.77 16.96
N THR A 6 -7.70 34.96 17.04
CA THR A 6 -8.64 34.06 16.33
C THR A 6 -8.82 34.37 14.83
N THR A 7 -8.45 35.57 14.35
CA THR A 7 -8.68 35.97 12.95
C THR A 7 -7.62 35.41 11.98
N SER A 8 -6.39 35.12 12.43
CA SER A 8 -5.29 34.70 11.54
C SER A 8 -5.43 33.26 11.03
N ALA A 9 -5.88 32.33 11.89
CA ALA A 9 -5.99 30.92 11.52
C ALA A 9 -7.13 30.65 10.52
N ALA A 10 -8.21 31.42 10.59
CA ALA A 10 -9.33 31.30 9.66
C ALA A 10 -8.97 31.80 8.26
N ALA A 11 -8.13 32.84 8.15
CA ALA A 11 -7.67 33.38 6.89
C ALA A 11 -6.67 32.44 6.18
N GLU A 12 -5.74 31.83 6.92
CA GLU A 12 -4.79 30.84 6.36
C GLU A 12 -5.48 29.55 5.91
N GLY A 13 -6.52 29.12 6.62
CA GLY A 13 -7.33 27.97 6.22
C GLY A 13 -8.12 28.20 4.92
N ALA A 14 -8.70 29.40 4.75
CA ALA A 14 -9.42 29.77 3.54
C ALA A 14 -8.50 29.88 2.31
N ASP A 15 -7.30 30.44 2.47
CA ASP A 15 -6.27 30.50 1.42
C ASP A 15 -5.78 29.10 1.02
N THR A 16 -5.61 28.22 2.01
CA THR A 16 -5.21 26.83 1.77
C THR A 16 -6.28 26.05 1.01
N LEU A 17 -7.54 26.17 1.42
CA LEU A 17 -8.66 25.53 0.73
C LEU A 17 -8.76 26.00 -0.73
N THR A 18 -8.70 27.31 -0.96
CA THR A 18 -8.74 27.90 -2.31
C THR A 18 -7.63 27.34 -3.20
N ARG A 19 -6.41 27.19 -2.66
CA ARG A 19 -5.29 26.58 -3.39
C ARG A 19 -5.54 25.11 -3.73
N LEU A 20 -6.10 24.34 -2.80
CA LEU A 20 -6.40 22.92 -3.03
C LEU A 20 -7.53 22.73 -4.04
N GLU A 21 -8.54 23.59 -4.03
CA GLU A 21 -9.60 23.63 -5.04
C GLU A 21 -9.00 23.93 -6.43
N GLN A 22 -8.14 24.94 -6.53
CA GLN A 22 -7.44 25.27 -7.78
C GLN A 22 -6.54 24.12 -8.27
N GLU A 23 -5.81 23.44 -7.36
CA GLU A 23 -5.03 22.25 -7.73
C GLU A 23 -5.92 21.12 -8.28
N GLY A 24 -7.10 20.93 -7.69
CA GLY A 24 -8.10 19.97 -8.15
C GLY A 24 -8.60 20.30 -9.55
N GLU A 25 -8.98 21.56 -9.80
CA GLU A 25 -9.47 22.02 -11.11
C GLU A 25 -8.45 21.78 -12.23
N ILE A 26 -7.19 22.18 -12.02
CA ILE A 26 -6.12 21.98 -13.02
C ILE A 26 -5.89 20.50 -13.29
N ALA A 27 -5.96 19.66 -12.25
CA ALA A 27 -5.81 18.23 -12.40
C ALA A 27 -6.99 17.60 -13.14
N ALA A 28 -8.22 18.03 -12.86
CA ALA A 28 -9.41 17.58 -13.56
C ALA A 28 -9.35 17.96 -15.04
N ASP A 29 -9.00 19.19 -15.38
CA ASP A 29 -8.83 19.64 -16.78
C ASP A 29 -7.79 18.78 -17.53
N TYR A 30 -6.67 18.47 -16.88
CA TYR A 30 -5.63 17.61 -17.46
C TYR A 30 -6.14 16.19 -17.73
N LEU A 31 -6.87 15.62 -16.77
CA LEU A 31 -7.40 14.25 -16.86
C LEU A 31 -8.57 14.16 -17.84
N GLU A 32 -9.46 15.17 -17.88
CA GLU A 32 -10.55 15.29 -18.86
C GLU A 32 -9.98 15.31 -20.27
N GLY A 33 -8.99 16.17 -20.55
CA GLY A 33 -8.32 16.20 -21.84
C GLY A 33 -7.65 14.88 -22.23
N LEU A 34 -7.15 14.12 -21.25
CA LEU A 34 -6.62 12.77 -21.50
C LEU A 34 -7.73 11.77 -21.85
N LEU A 35 -8.86 11.80 -21.12
CA LEU A 35 -10.01 10.92 -21.37
C LEU A 35 -10.60 11.17 -22.77
N ASP A 36 -10.73 12.44 -23.16
CA ASP A 36 -11.20 12.86 -24.49
C ASP A 36 -10.29 12.32 -25.61
N ILE A 37 -8.97 12.49 -25.47
CA ILE A 37 -8.00 12.02 -26.48
C ILE A 37 -8.02 10.49 -26.58
N ALA A 38 -8.26 9.81 -25.45
CA ALA A 38 -8.28 8.37 -25.37
C ALA A 38 -9.63 7.73 -25.74
N ASP A 39 -10.67 8.54 -25.99
CA ASP A 39 -12.05 8.10 -26.25
C ASP A 39 -12.56 7.20 -25.10
N LEU A 40 -12.40 7.68 -23.86
CA LEU A 40 -12.76 6.96 -22.63
C LEU A 40 -13.85 7.71 -21.85
N ASP A 41 -14.94 7.02 -21.56
CA ASP A 41 -15.97 7.55 -20.68
C ASP A 41 -15.52 7.46 -19.20
N GLY A 42 -15.58 8.60 -18.50
CA GLY A 42 -15.36 8.67 -17.06
C GLY A 42 -15.84 9.99 -16.48
N ASP A 43 -16.54 9.92 -15.37
CA ASP A 43 -16.93 11.08 -14.57
C ASP A 43 -15.80 11.41 -13.61
N ILE A 44 -15.41 12.68 -13.55
CA ILE A 44 -14.35 13.17 -12.69
C ILE A 44 -14.98 13.88 -11.49
N ASP A 45 -14.68 13.38 -10.30
CA ASP A 45 -15.03 14.01 -9.03
C ASP A 45 -13.77 14.59 -8.37
N MET A 46 -13.90 15.79 -7.83
CA MET A 46 -12.85 16.47 -7.08
C MET A 46 -13.27 16.66 -5.63
N ASP A 47 -12.33 16.42 -4.72
CA ASP A 47 -12.52 16.54 -3.28
C ASP A 47 -11.25 17.06 -2.59
N VAL A 48 -11.39 17.47 -1.33
CA VAL A 48 -10.27 17.80 -0.44
C VAL A 48 -10.23 16.84 0.73
N GLU A 49 -9.22 15.97 0.76
CA GLU A 49 -9.08 14.92 1.77
C GLU A 49 -7.75 15.03 2.52
N ALA A 50 -7.80 15.29 3.83
CA ALA A 50 -6.60 15.35 4.67
C ALA A 50 -5.54 16.37 4.16
N ASP A 51 -5.99 17.60 3.92
CA ASP A 51 -5.17 18.74 3.51
C ASP A 51 -4.43 18.54 2.17
N ARG A 52 -5.08 17.85 1.23
CA ARG A 52 -4.60 17.66 -0.14
C ARG A 52 -5.80 17.54 -1.08
N ALA A 53 -5.61 17.95 -2.33
CA ALA A 53 -6.55 17.70 -3.40
C ALA A 53 -6.63 16.19 -3.69
N SER A 54 -7.83 15.70 -3.95
CA SER A 54 -8.08 14.35 -4.43
C SER A 54 -8.96 14.40 -5.66
N VAL A 55 -8.58 13.63 -6.68
CA VAL A 55 -9.38 13.48 -7.89
C VAL A 55 -9.69 12.00 -8.06
N SER A 56 -10.95 11.70 -8.38
CA SER A 56 -11.39 10.34 -8.65
C SER A 56 -12.11 10.24 -9.98
N ILE A 57 -11.82 9.18 -10.74
CA ILE A 57 -12.46 8.91 -12.02
C ILE A 57 -13.34 7.67 -11.87
N ILE A 58 -14.64 7.83 -12.08
CA ILE A 58 -15.66 6.78 -11.96
C ILE A 58 -16.32 6.55 -13.33
N SER A 59 -16.85 5.36 -13.57
CA SER A 59 -17.62 5.09 -14.79
C SER A 59 -18.77 4.15 -14.48
N ASP A 60 -19.97 4.54 -14.93
CA ASP A 60 -21.20 3.77 -14.78
C ASP A 60 -21.20 2.47 -15.61
N ALA A 61 -20.40 2.41 -16.69
CA ALA A 61 -20.40 1.32 -17.66
C ALA A 61 -19.57 0.09 -17.22
N GLY A 62 -19.51 -0.20 -15.92
CA GLY A 62 -18.77 -1.33 -15.37
C GLY A 62 -17.25 -1.20 -15.46
N GLY A 63 -16.73 0.01 -15.74
CA GLY A 63 -15.33 0.41 -15.59
C GLY A 63 -14.31 -0.37 -16.44
N ARG A 64 -14.74 -1.13 -17.46
CA ARG A 64 -13.80 -1.94 -18.28
C ARG A 64 -12.81 -1.09 -19.06
N ASP A 65 -13.22 0.09 -19.48
CA ASP A 65 -12.35 1.00 -20.21
C ASP A 65 -11.40 1.76 -19.28
N LEU A 66 -11.88 2.16 -18.09
CA LEU A 66 -11.04 2.73 -17.05
C LEU A 66 -10.02 1.74 -16.46
N GLN A 67 -10.26 0.43 -16.53
CA GLN A 67 -9.26 -0.57 -16.12
C GLN A 67 -7.95 -0.46 -16.89
N LYS A 68 -7.98 0.04 -18.14
CA LYS A 68 -6.76 0.30 -18.92
C LYS A 68 -5.92 1.41 -18.30
N LEU A 69 -6.55 2.42 -17.70
CA LEU A 69 -5.89 3.52 -16.99
C LEU A 69 -5.38 3.13 -15.60
N VAL A 70 -5.90 2.04 -15.02
CA VAL A 70 -5.32 1.43 -13.82
C VAL A 70 -4.03 0.69 -14.17
N GLY A 71 -4.08 -0.10 -15.24
CA GLY A 71 -2.95 -0.95 -15.66
C GLY A 71 -2.75 -2.16 -14.74
N ARG A 72 -1.66 -2.89 -14.95
CA ARG A 72 -1.33 -4.05 -14.11
C ARG A 72 -0.89 -3.57 -12.74
N ASP A 73 -1.52 -4.09 -11.69
CA ASP A 73 -1.22 -3.75 -10.29
C ASP A 73 -1.21 -2.23 -9.99
N GLY A 74 -1.91 -1.42 -10.81
CA GLY A 74 -2.00 0.03 -10.61
C GLY A 74 -0.82 0.84 -11.16
N GLU A 75 0.06 0.23 -11.96
CA GLU A 75 1.26 0.90 -12.50
C GLU A 75 0.93 2.14 -13.35
N VAL A 76 -0.14 2.08 -14.15
CA VAL A 76 -0.56 3.19 -15.02
C VAL A 76 -1.23 4.27 -14.17
N LEU A 77 -2.04 3.89 -13.19
CA LEU A 77 -2.64 4.84 -12.23
C LEU A 77 -1.56 5.66 -11.53
N GLU A 78 -0.49 5.02 -11.06
CA GLU A 78 0.59 5.73 -10.36
C GLU A 78 1.37 6.65 -11.32
N ALA A 79 1.62 6.21 -12.56
CA ALA A 79 2.24 7.06 -13.58
C ALA A 79 1.36 8.28 -13.91
N LEU A 80 0.05 8.09 -14.07
CA LEU A 80 -0.91 9.17 -14.33
C LEU A 80 -0.98 10.15 -13.16
N GLN A 81 -0.94 9.67 -11.92
CA GLN A 81 -0.88 10.53 -10.74
C GLN A 81 0.35 11.45 -10.79
N GLU A 82 1.52 10.90 -11.11
CA GLU A 82 2.75 11.70 -11.19
C GLU A 82 2.73 12.70 -12.35
N LEU A 83 2.20 12.31 -13.52
CA LEU A 83 2.02 13.22 -14.64
C LEU A 83 1.06 14.36 -14.30
N THR A 84 -0.03 14.05 -13.61
CA THR A 84 -1.02 15.05 -13.17
C THR A 84 -0.40 16.01 -12.16
N ARG A 85 0.38 15.50 -11.19
CA ARG A 85 1.13 16.35 -10.24
C ARG A 85 2.11 17.29 -10.96
N LEU A 86 2.76 16.81 -12.03
CA LEU A 86 3.65 17.63 -12.86
C LEU A 86 2.88 18.70 -13.64
N ALA A 87 1.70 18.37 -14.17
CA ALA A 87 0.82 19.33 -14.84
C ALA A 87 0.39 20.44 -13.88
N VAL A 88 -0.08 20.08 -12.68
CA VAL A 88 -0.43 21.04 -11.62
C VAL A 88 0.78 21.90 -11.24
N HIS A 89 1.95 21.28 -11.00
CA HIS A 89 3.16 22.01 -10.65
C HIS A 89 3.59 23.02 -11.71
N ARG A 90 3.39 22.69 -12.99
CA ARG A 90 3.72 23.60 -14.10
C ARG A 90 2.84 24.85 -14.10
N GLU A 91 1.57 24.74 -13.73
CA GLU A 91 0.62 25.87 -13.72
C GLU A 91 0.69 26.68 -12.43
N THR A 92 0.80 26.01 -11.26
CA THR A 92 0.81 26.69 -9.95
C THR A 92 2.20 27.09 -9.47
N GLY A 93 3.24 26.39 -9.94
CA GLY A 93 4.62 26.53 -9.43
C GLY A 93 4.88 25.78 -8.11
N ASP A 94 3.84 25.24 -7.48
CA ASP A 94 3.92 24.55 -6.19
C ASP A 94 3.90 23.03 -6.36
N ARG A 95 4.57 22.31 -5.46
CA ARG A 95 4.56 20.84 -5.48
C ARG A 95 3.24 20.33 -4.92
N SER A 96 2.38 19.84 -5.79
CA SER A 96 1.10 19.27 -5.37
C SER A 96 1.27 17.93 -4.66
N ARG A 97 0.46 17.72 -3.62
CA ARG A 97 0.31 16.44 -2.91
C ARG A 97 -0.94 15.68 -3.37
N LEU A 98 -1.46 16.03 -4.55
CA LEU A 98 -2.68 15.49 -5.12
C LEU A 98 -2.70 13.96 -5.16
N MET A 99 -3.84 13.38 -4.84
CA MET A 99 -4.08 11.95 -4.95
C MET A 99 -5.04 11.67 -6.10
N LEU A 100 -4.73 10.61 -6.85
CA LEU A 100 -5.60 10.08 -7.90
C LEU A 100 -6.12 8.70 -7.51
N ASP A 101 -7.41 8.48 -7.72
CA ASP A 101 -8.03 7.15 -7.73
C ASP A 101 -8.83 6.95 -9.02
N ILE A 102 -8.79 5.73 -9.54
CA ILE A 102 -9.54 5.37 -10.75
C ILE A 102 -10.34 4.11 -10.43
N ALA A 103 -11.64 4.17 -10.67
CA ALA A 103 -12.58 3.07 -10.51
C ALA A 103 -12.52 2.36 -9.14
N GLY A 104 -12.19 3.08 -8.06
CA GLY A 104 -12.09 2.53 -6.72
C GLY A 104 -10.92 1.57 -6.52
N TYR A 105 -9.87 1.64 -7.36
CA TYR A 105 -8.76 0.69 -7.35
C TYR A 105 -8.09 0.59 -5.98
N ARG A 106 -7.81 1.71 -5.31
CA ARG A 106 -7.11 1.71 -4.02
C ARG A 106 -7.89 0.97 -2.94
N ALA A 107 -9.22 1.09 -2.94
CA ALA A 107 -10.09 0.38 -2.00
C ALA A 107 -10.14 -1.13 -2.31
N LYS A 108 -10.33 -1.50 -3.58
CA LYS A 108 -10.35 -2.90 -4.03
C LYS A 108 -9.05 -3.62 -3.70
N LYS A 109 -7.91 -3.02 -4.06
CA LYS A 109 -6.57 -3.57 -3.80
C LYS A 109 -6.33 -3.78 -2.30
N ARG A 110 -6.77 -2.84 -1.44
CA ARG A 110 -6.66 -2.99 0.02
C ARG A 110 -7.47 -4.19 0.54
N THR A 111 -8.67 -4.40 0.03
CA THR A 111 -9.51 -5.56 0.38
C THR A 111 -8.84 -6.87 -0.05
N GLU A 112 -8.36 -6.95 -1.30
CA GLU A 112 -7.68 -8.14 -1.84
C GLU A 112 -6.46 -8.55 -1.00
N LEU A 113 -5.62 -7.58 -0.64
CA LEU A 113 -4.43 -7.81 0.18
C LEU A 113 -4.79 -8.22 1.62
N SER A 114 -5.85 -7.64 2.17
CA SER A 114 -6.34 -8.01 3.50
C SER A 114 -6.85 -9.45 3.52
N GLU A 115 -7.56 -9.88 2.48
CA GLU A 115 -7.99 -11.26 2.31
C GLU A 115 -6.81 -12.22 2.11
N LEU A 116 -5.80 -11.81 1.32
CA LEU A 116 -4.57 -12.58 1.15
C LEU A 116 -3.87 -12.80 2.50
N GLY A 117 -3.70 -11.75 3.29
CA GLY A 117 -3.11 -11.83 4.62
C GLY A 117 -3.91 -12.72 5.57
N ALA A 118 -5.24 -12.63 5.55
CA ALA A 118 -6.11 -13.48 6.36
C ALA A 118 -6.03 -14.97 5.96
N LYS A 119 -5.97 -15.27 4.66
CA LYS A 119 -5.81 -16.63 4.13
C LYS A 119 -4.45 -17.22 4.54
N ALA A 120 -3.37 -16.46 4.34
CA ALA A 120 -2.02 -16.87 4.76
C ALA A 120 -1.93 -17.13 6.27
N ALA A 121 -2.59 -16.28 7.07
CA ALA A 121 -2.67 -16.46 8.52
C ALA A 121 -3.43 -17.73 8.92
N ALA A 122 -4.54 -18.03 8.25
CA ALA A 122 -5.30 -19.25 8.50
C ALA A 122 -4.51 -20.51 8.13
N GLU A 123 -3.82 -20.49 6.99
CA GLU A 123 -2.98 -21.59 6.53
C GLU A 123 -1.81 -21.85 7.50
N ALA A 124 -1.12 -20.81 7.94
CA ALA A 124 -0.04 -20.93 8.93
C ALA A 124 -0.53 -21.51 10.27
N LYS A 125 -1.72 -21.11 10.73
CA LYS A 125 -2.34 -21.69 11.94
C LYS A 125 -2.68 -23.16 11.78
N SER A 126 -3.20 -23.55 10.62
CA SER A 126 -3.63 -24.93 10.37
C SER A 126 -2.48 -25.90 10.13
N SER A 127 -1.43 -25.45 9.43
CA SER A 127 -0.25 -26.25 9.10
C SER A 127 0.79 -26.25 10.21
N GLY A 128 0.79 -25.23 11.07
CA GLY A 128 1.86 -24.98 12.05
C GLY A 128 3.20 -24.61 11.40
N GLN A 129 3.22 -24.35 10.10
CA GLN A 129 4.41 -23.99 9.34
C GLN A 129 4.29 -22.57 8.80
N ALA A 130 5.45 -21.94 8.56
CA ALA A 130 5.48 -20.62 7.98
C ALA A 130 5.08 -20.66 6.50
N VAL A 131 4.19 -19.75 6.10
CA VAL A 131 3.75 -19.55 4.72
C VAL A 131 4.64 -18.52 4.04
N LYS A 132 4.98 -18.71 2.76
CA LYS A 132 5.70 -17.70 1.96
C LYS A 132 4.73 -17.03 0.99
N LEU A 133 4.89 -15.73 0.79
CA LEU A 133 4.11 -14.93 -0.15
C LEU A 133 5.01 -14.36 -1.26
N ASP A 134 4.38 -13.90 -2.33
CA ASP A 134 5.06 -13.26 -3.45
C ASP A 134 5.63 -11.89 -3.07
N ALA A 135 6.59 -11.40 -3.87
CA ALA A 135 7.12 -10.06 -3.75
C ALA A 135 6.03 -9.00 -3.89
N MET A 136 6.00 -8.05 -2.95
CA MET A 136 5.00 -6.98 -2.94
C MET A 136 5.61 -5.63 -2.52
N THR A 137 4.98 -4.55 -2.93
CA THR A 137 5.39 -3.17 -2.63
C THR A 137 5.32 -2.87 -1.12
N PRO A 138 5.98 -1.81 -0.62
CA PRO A 138 5.91 -1.44 0.80
C PRO A 138 4.47 -1.20 1.30
N PHE A 139 3.61 -0.61 0.47
CA PHE A 139 2.20 -0.42 0.78
C PHE A 139 1.49 -1.76 0.97
N GLU A 140 1.69 -2.68 0.03
CA GLU A 140 1.07 -4.00 0.06
C GLU A 140 1.52 -4.81 1.28
N ARG A 141 2.83 -4.79 1.58
CA ARG A 141 3.39 -5.42 2.79
C ARG A 141 2.75 -4.92 4.06
N LYS A 142 2.51 -3.61 4.17
CA LYS A 142 1.87 -3.02 5.35
C LYS A 142 0.45 -3.55 5.52
N VAL A 143 -0.36 -3.56 4.46
CA VAL A 143 -1.75 -4.05 4.51
C VAL A 143 -1.79 -5.53 4.91
N VAL A 144 -0.93 -6.35 4.32
CA VAL A 144 -0.82 -7.78 4.67
C VAL A 144 -0.35 -7.97 6.10
N HIS A 145 0.65 -7.20 6.56
CA HIS A 145 1.13 -7.23 7.94
C HIS A 145 0.02 -6.90 8.94
N ASP A 146 -0.74 -5.83 8.68
CA ASP A 146 -1.86 -5.42 9.51
C ASP A 146 -2.94 -6.51 9.59
N ALA A 147 -3.26 -7.17 8.46
CA ALA A 147 -4.19 -8.29 8.42
C ALA A 147 -3.69 -9.53 9.21
N VAL A 148 -2.40 -9.88 9.07
CA VAL A 148 -1.78 -10.98 9.82
C VAL A 148 -1.74 -10.69 11.33
N LYS A 149 -1.41 -9.45 11.70
CA LYS A 149 -1.41 -8.99 13.09
C LYS A 149 -2.80 -9.02 13.70
N ALA A 150 -3.84 -8.64 12.94
CA ALA A 150 -5.23 -8.77 13.36
C ALA A 150 -5.63 -10.23 13.61
N ALA A 151 -5.02 -11.19 12.89
CA ALA A 151 -5.18 -12.61 13.14
C ALA A 151 -4.37 -13.13 14.34
N GLY A 152 -3.59 -12.29 15.03
CA GLY A 152 -2.81 -12.65 16.22
C GLY A 152 -1.50 -13.37 15.92
N LEU A 153 -1.00 -13.27 14.69
CA LEU A 153 0.26 -13.87 14.26
C LEU A 153 1.30 -12.78 14.03
N ARG A 154 2.58 -13.16 14.04
CA ARG A 154 3.67 -12.26 13.65
C ARG A 154 4.02 -12.46 12.20
N SER A 155 4.38 -11.39 11.52
CA SER A 155 4.95 -11.40 10.18
C SER A 155 6.29 -10.66 10.17
N GLU A 156 7.26 -11.22 9.47
CA GLU A 156 8.54 -10.60 9.18
C GLU A 156 8.78 -10.63 7.67
N SER A 157 9.38 -9.57 7.11
CA SER A 157 9.68 -9.48 5.67
C SER A 157 11.18 -9.61 5.40
N GLU A 158 11.65 -10.57 4.60
CA GLU A 158 13.07 -10.69 4.18
C GLU A 158 13.31 -10.09 2.76
N GLY A 159 14.48 -9.45 2.49
CA GLY A 159 14.91 -8.89 1.16
C GLY A 159 15.84 -7.63 1.10
N GLU A 160 17.19 -7.75 1.03
CA GLU A 160 18.18 -6.63 1.13
C GLU A 160 17.98 -5.46 0.11
N ASP A 161 18.24 -4.21 0.53
CA ASP A 161 17.94 -2.93 -0.15
C ASP A 161 18.33 -2.88 -1.64
N ARG A 162 17.45 -2.68 -2.65
CA ARG A 162 16.40 -1.66 -2.89
C ARG A 162 14.96 -2.10 -2.55
N SER A 163 14.85 -3.19 -1.82
CA SER A 163 13.62 -3.90 -1.50
C SER A 163 13.48 -4.19 0.00
N ALA A 164 14.03 -3.37 0.90
CA ALA A 164 13.86 -3.41 2.37
C ALA A 164 13.61 -4.80 3.00
N SER A 165 14.69 -5.47 3.40
CA SER A 165 14.73 -6.69 4.22
C SER A 165 14.64 -6.28 5.67
N SER A 166 13.76 -6.93 6.39
CA SER A 166 13.84 -7.07 7.84
C SER A 166 14.37 -8.47 8.15
N SER A 167 15.69 -8.58 8.33
CA SER A 167 16.28 -9.72 9.03
C SER A 167 16.13 -9.50 10.54
N CYS A 168 15.64 -10.48 11.29
CA CYS A 168 15.68 -10.44 12.75
C CYS A 168 16.44 -11.65 13.32
N PHE A 169 17.54 -11.37 14.01
CA PHE A 169 18.27 -12.35 14.82
C PHE A 169 17.64 -12.43 16.23
N PRO A 170 17.70 -13.60 16.89
CA PRO A 170 17.08 -13.82 18.20
C PRO A 170 17.90 -13.19 19.33
N PRO A 171 17.29 -12.71 20.44
CA PRO A 171 17.99 -12.67 21.71
C PRO A 171 18.02 -14.10 22.26
N ASP A 172 19.17 -14.76 22.07
CA ASP A 172 19.56 -16.09 22.55
C ASP A 172 18.95 -17.33 21.87
N ARG A 173 19.82 -18.33 21.68
CA ARG A 173 19.98 -19.18 20.48
C ARG A 173 19.95 -20.65 20.89
N LEU A 174 19.40 -21.55 20.05
CA LEU A 174 20.14 -22.72 19.55
C LEU A 174 19.43 -23.47 18.43
N LEU A 175 20.28 -23.86 17.49
CA LEU A 175 20.05 -24.45 16.18
C LEU A 175 19.62 -25.91 16.27
N VAL A 176 18.86 -26.37 15.29
CA VAL A 176 19.11 -27.70 14.71
C VAL A 176 19.47 -27.51 13.23
N SER A 177 20.74 -27.17 13.02
CA SER A 177 21.44 -27.55 11.79
C SER A 177 22.00 -28.95 12.00
N SER A 178 21.54 -29.92 11.21
CA SER A 178 22.35 -31.09 10.90
C SER A 178 22.76 -30.97 9.44
N ALA A 179 24.04 -30.65 9.23
CA ALA A 179 24.75 -30.67 7.95
C ALA A 179 25.96 -31.61 8.19
N PRO A 180 26.60 -32.21 7.16
CA PRO A 180 27.02 -31.48 5.96
C PRO A 180 26.97 -32.26 4.63
N SER A 181 27.40 -31.57 3.56
CA SER A 181 27.80 -32.06 2.21
C SER A 181 26.67 -31.95 1.16
N VAL A 182 26.84 -31.41 -0.04
CA VAL A 182 28.01 -31.23 -0.93
C VAL A 182 27.84 -29.92 -1.71
N ALA A 183 28.95 -29.32 -2.11
CA ALA A 183 29.04 -28.27 -3.12
C ALA A 183 28.20 -28.57 -4.39
N GLN A 184 27.51 -27.55 -4.91
CA GLN A 184 27.33 -27.42 -6.35
C GLN A 184 27.17 -25.95 -6.74
N THR A 185 28.20 -25.48 -7.43
CA THR A 185 28.24 -24.29 -8.27
C THR A 185 27.11 -24.35 -9.31
N GLY A 186 26.31 -23.28 -9.39
CA GLY A 186 25.36 -23.05 -10.46
C GLY A 186 25.05 -21.55 -10.58
N PRO A 187 25.20 -20.91 -11.75
CA PRO A 187 24.92 -19.48 -11.91
C PRO A 187 23.50 -19.31 -12.44
N ASN A 188 22.51 -19.21 -11.56
CA ASN A 188 21.23 -18.53 -11.80
C ASN A 188 20.29 -18.78 -10.62
N PHE A 189 20.16 -17.80 -9.73
CA PHE A 189 19.01 -17.75 -8.83
C PHE A 189 18.60 -16.28 -8.71
N GLN A 190 17.46 -15.94 -9.29
CA GLN A 190 16.91 -14.58 -9.30
C GLN A 190 16.28 -14.26 -7.94
N PRO A 191 16.54 -13.08 -7.34
CA PRO A 191 16.01 -12.73 -6.03
C PRO A 191 14.82 -11.76 -6.14
N ASP A 192 13.61 -12.28 -6.37
CA ASP A 192 12.38 -11.46 -6.42
C ASP A 192 11.28 -12.01 -5.49
N SER A 193 11.56 -12.31 -4.23
CA SER A 193 10.55 -12.86 -3.31
C SER A 193 10.60 -12.20 -1.93
N SER A 194 9.52 -11.50 -1.54
CA SER A 194 9.37 -10.97 -0.18
C SER A 194 8.66 -12.01 0.70
N VAL A 195 9.41 -12.62 1.61
CA VAL A 195 8.89 -13.70 2.47
C VAL A 195 8.17 -13.08 3.66
N VAL A 196 6.90 -13.44 3.91
CA VAL A 196 6.16 -13.09 5.13
C VAL A 196 6.09 -14.32 6.03
N LEU A 197 7.04 -14.52 6.95
CA LEU A 197 6.99 -15.69 7.86
C LEU A 197 5.92 -15.48 8.93
N VAL A 198 4.86 -16.28 8.87
CA VAL A 198 3.77 -16.26 9.84
C VAL A 198 4.02 -17.32 10.92
N SER A 199 4.36 -16.91 12.14
CA SER A 199 4.60 -17.82 13.28
C SER A 199 3.47 -17.73 14.33
N ALA A 200 3.00 -18.89 14.80
CA ALA A 200 1.99 -18.99 15.84
C ALA A 200 2.57 -18.67 17.24
N PRO A 201 1.80 -18.04 18.14
CA PRO A 201 2.23 -17.91 19.53
C PRO A 201 2.34 -19.29 20.16
N ASP A 202 3.45 -19.50 20.86
CA ASP A 202 3.79 -20.71 21.59
C ASP A 202 2.63 -21.10 22.54
N VAL A 203 1.89 -22.16 22.22
CA VAL A 203 0.86 -22.71 23.12
C VAL A 203 1.60 -23.47 24.21
N GLY A 204 2.02 -22.73 25.23
CA GLY A 204 2.59 -23.25 26.46
C GLY A 204 1.61 -24.19 27.15
N THR A 205 1.63 -25.47 26.75
CA THR A 205 0.88 -26.53 27.41
C THR A 205 1.74 -27.05 28.57
N VAL A 206 1.83 -26.27 29.66
CA VAL A 206 2.36 -26.81 30.92
C VAL A 206 1.28 -27.70 31.52
N ARG A 207 1.32 -28.99 31.18
CA ARG A 207 0.72 -30.03 32.01
C ARG A 207 1.38 -29.97 33.38
N LYS A 208 0.71 -29.38 34.36
CA LYS A 208 0.95 -29.69 35.77
C LYS A 208 0.16 -30.94 36.11
N ASP A 209 0.75 -32.10 35.85
CA ASP A 209 0.36 -33.30 36.55
C ASP A 209 0.78 -33.12 38.02
N GLY A 210 -0.21 -33.01 38.90
CA GLY A 210 -0.08 -33.32 40.32
C GLY A 210 0.12 -34.83 40.51
N SER A 211 0.48 -35.36 41.67
CA SER A 211 0.72 -34.84 43.02
C SER A 211 1.58 -35.91 43.73
N PRO A 212 1.49 -36.04 45.06
CA PRO A 212 2.51 -35.73 46.06
C PRO A 212 3.56 -36.83 46.31
#